data_AF-A0A3C0ZVP8-F1
#
_entry.id   AF-A0A3C0ZVP8-F1
#
_cell.length_a   1.000
_cell.length_b   1.000
_cell.length_c   1.000
_cell.angle_alpha   90.00
_cell.angle_beta   90.00
_cell.angle_gamma   90.00
#
_symmetry.space_group_name_H-M   'P 1'
#
loop_
_entity.id
_entity.type
_entity.pdbx_description
1 polymer ?
#
loop_
_entity_poly.entity_id
_entity_poly.type
_entity_poly.pdbx_seq_one_letter_code
_entity_poly.pdbx_strand_id
1 'polypeptide(L)' 'AVKAAKKKSRCPVSALCGGCTMIDVPYDEQILGKQKILDELIGDYVTPDPFIRMKAPEHYRHKVTSVFA' A
#
# COMPACT_ATOMS: atom_id res chain seq x y z
N ALA A 1 16.58 -10.44 -24.42
CA ALA A 1 15.67 -10.09 -23.30
C ALA A 1 15.98 -8.68 -22.84
N VAL A 2 15.07 -7.73 -23.08
CA VAL A 2 15.26 -6.33 -22.65
C VAL A 2 15.12 -6.30 -21.12
N LYS A 3 16.22 -6.05 -20.41
CA LYS A 3 16.20 -5.84 -18.95
C LYS A 3 15.35 -4.60 -18.66
N ALA A 4 14.18 -4.80 -18.04
CA ALA A 4 13.37 -3.69 -17.54
C ALA A 4 14.20 -2.88 -16.53
N ALA A 5 14.31 -1.57 -16.73
CA ALA A 5 15.00 -0.68 -15.80
C ALA A 5 14.32 -0.74 -14.43
N LYS A 6 15.09 -1.05 -13.38
CA LYS A 6 14.59 -1.08 -11.99
C LYS A 6 14.12 0.33 -11.62
N LYS A 7 12.81 0.55 -11.46
CA LYS A 7 12.27 1.84 -10.98
C LYS A 7 12.87 2.12 -9.60
N LYS A 8 13.35 3.35 -9.39
CA LYS A 8 13.82 3.79 -8.07
C LYS A 8 12.61 3.82 -7.13
N SER A 9 12.77 3.22 -5.95
CA SER A 9 11.75 3.24 -4.91
C SER A 9 11.48 4.69 -4.47
N ARG A 10 10.26 4.97 -4.05
CA ARG A 10 9.88 6.29 -3.51
C ARG A 10 10.49 6.57 -2.14
N CYS A 11 10.99 5.54 -1.47
CA CYS A 11 11.72 5.65 -0.22
C CYS A 11 13.07 4.94 -0.35
N PRO A 12 14.20 5.62 -0.09
CA PRO A 12 15.54 5.04 -0.28
C PRO A 12 15.83 3.86 0.66
N VAL A 13 15.11 3.76 1.78
CA VAL A 13 15.28 2.72 2.81
C VAL A 13 14.08 1.77 2.92
N SER A 14 13.20 1.74 1.92
CA SER A 14 11.97 0.92 1.92
C SER A 14 12.26 -0.56 2.18
N ALA A 15 13.35 -1.08 1.61
CA ALA A 15 13.78 -2.47 1.77
C ALA A 15 14.33 -2.81 3.17
N LEU A 16 14.63 -1.81 4.00
CA LEU A 16 15.26 -1.98 5.31
C LEU A 16 14.31 -1.65 6.48
N CYS A 17 13.45 -0.65 6.30
CA CYS A 17 12.66 -0.06 7.38
C CYS A 17 11.42 -0.88 7.77
N GLY A 18 10.79 -1.60 6.82
CA GLY A 18 9.55 -2.35 7.07
C GLY A 18 8.30 -1.50 7.31
N GLY A 19 8.42 -0.16 7.42
CA GLY A 19 7.30 0.73 7.72
C GLY A 19 6.25 0.86 6.60
N CYS A 20 6.61 0.56 5.35
CA CYS A 20 5.70 0.59 4.21
C CYS A 20 5.86 -0.67 3.35
N THR A 21 4.80 -1.47 3.23
CA THR A 21 4.81 -2.72 2.45
C THR A 21 4.53 -2.53 0.95
N MET A 22 3.82 -1.46 0.59
CA MET A 22 3.33 -1.20 -0.78
C MET A 22 3.76 0.17 -1.32
N ILE A 23 4.86 0.74 -0.82
CA ILE A 23 5.26 2.11 -1.16
C ILE A 23 5.46 2.34 -2.67
N ASP A 24 5.88 1.30 -3.39
CA ASP A 24 6.17 1.35 -4.83
C ASP A 24 5.00 0.88 -5.71
N VAL A 25 3.87 0.51 -5.11
CA VAL A 25 2.63 0.17 -5.81
C VAL A 25 1.79 1.44 -5.95
N PRO A 26 1.30 1.80 -7.16
CA PRO A 26 0.38 2.92 -7.33
C PRO A 26 -0.84 2.81 -6.42
N TYR A 27 -1.29 3.94 -5.85
CA TYR A 27 -2.34 3.94 -4.84
C TYR A 27 -3.66 3.31 -5.34
N ASP A 28 -4.04 3.59 -6.59
CA ASP A 28 -5.23 2.99 -7.19
C ASP A 28 -5.16 1.47 -7.27
N GLU A 29 -3.99 0.92 -7.64
CA GLU A 29 -3.76 -0.52 -7.67
C GLU A 29 -3.83 -1.13 -6.26
N GLN A 30 -3.35 -0.42 -5.24
CA GLN A 30 -3.49 -0.88 -3.86
C GLN A 30 -4.95 -1.00 -3.44
N ILE A 31 -5.79 -0.02 -3.78
CA ILE A 31 -7.21 -0.03 -3.41
C ILE A 31 -7.95 -1.16 -4.14
N LEU A 32 -7.70 -1.33 -5.44
CA LEU A 32 -8.31 -2.41 -6.22
C LEU A 32 -7.89 -3.79 -5.69
N GLY A 33 -6.60 -3.97 -5.37
CA GLY A 33 -6.11 -5.22 -4.79
C GLY A 33 -6.75 -5.53 -3.44
N LYS A 34 -6.92 -4.52 -2.57
CA LYS A 34 -7.58 -4.68 -1.26
C LYS A 34 -9.05 -5.04 -1.40
N GLN A 35 -9.78 -4.38 -2.31
CA GLN A 35 -11.19 -4.71 -2.58
C GLN A 35 -11.31 -6.15 -3.05
N LYS A 36 -10.48 -6.57 -4.01
CA LYS A 36 -10.48 -7.95 -4.52
C LYS A 36 -10.26 -8.98 -3.42
N ILE A 37 -9.28 -8.76 -2.54
CA ILE A 37 -9.02 -9.65 -1.39
C ILE A 37 -10.24 -9.70 -0.46
N LEU A 38 -10.89 -8.56 -0.20
CA LEU A 38 -12.09 -8.51 0.61
C LEU A 38 -13.22 -9.31 -0.02
N ASP A 39 -13.49 -9.07 -1.31
CA ASP A 39 -14.55 -9.76 -2.05
C ASP A 39 -14.31 -11.28 -2.09
N GLU A 40 -13.06 -11.73 -2.28
CA GLU A 40 -12.69 -13.15 -2.26
C GLU A 40 -12.89 -13.81 -0.87
N LEU A 41 -12.74 -13.04 0.22
CA LEU A 41 -12.82 -13.58 1.58
C LEU A 41 -14.23 -13.57 2.15
N ILE A 42 -15.04 -12.56 1.83
CA ILE A 42 -16.35 -12.35 2.48
C ILE A 42 -17.51 -12.17 1.50
N GLY A 43 -17.26 -12.12 0.19
CA GLY A 43 -18.26 -11.84 -0.84
C GLY A 43 -19.42 -12.83 -0.90
N ASP A 44 -19.19 -14.07 -0.45
CA ASP A 44 -20.22 -15.12 -0.37
C ASP A 44 -21.26 -14.85 0.73
N TYR A 45 -20.91 -14.05 1.75
CA TYR A 45 -21.77 -13.77 2.91
C TYR A 45 -22.40 -12.39 2.85
N VAL A 46 -21.70 -11.42 2.26
CA VAL A 46 -22.14 -10.02 2.19
C VAL A 46 -21.53 -9.36 0.96
N THR A 47 -22.25 -8.42 0.35
CA THR A 47 -21.68 -7.53 -0.67
C THR A 47 -20.89 -6.42 0.01
N PRO A 48 -19.55 -6.39 -0.10
CA PRO A 48 -18.75 -5.38 0.58
C PRO A 48 -18.92 -4.00 -0.07
N ASP A 49 -19.02 -2.97 0.76
CA ASP A 49 -19.00 -1.60 0.26
C ASP A 49 -17.63 -1.23 -0.35
N PRO A 50 -17.59 -0.28 -1.29
CA PRO A 50 -16.32 0.21 -1.84
C PRO A 50 -15.40 0.82 -0.78
N PHE A 51 -14.10 0.53 -0.87
CA PHE A 51 -13.08 1.14 -0.01
C PHE A 51 -13.12 2.69 -0.04
N ILE A 52 -13.18 3.30 1.14
CA ILE A 52 -13.02 4.74 1.32
C ILE A 52 -11.58 5.14 1.00
N ARG A 53 -11.41 6.01 0.00
CA ARG A 53 -10.10 6.46 -0.49
C ARG A 53 -9.61 7.68 0.29
N MET A 54 -8.29 7.74 0.49
CA MET A 54 -7.61 8.90 1.03
C MET A 54 -7.24 9.86 -0.10
N LYS A 55 -7.58 11.14 0.02
CA LYS A 55 -7.26 12.16 -1.00
C LYS A 55 -5.75 12.38 -1.15
N ALA A 56 -5.01 12.35 -0.05
CA ALA A 56 -3.56 12.53 -0.01
C ALA A 56 -2.93 11.36 0.77
N PRO A 57 -2.52 10.26 0.11
CA PRO A 57 -2.08 9.03 0.79
C PRO A 57 -0.67 9.12 1.42
N GLU A 58 0.00 10.26 1.31
CA GLU A 58 1.34 10.50 1.84
C GLU A 58 1.28 11.35 3.11
N HIS A 59 2.32 11.28 3.95
CA HIS A 59 2.49 12.11 5.14
C HIS A 59 1.31 12.07 6.15
N TYR A 60 0.51 11.01 6.15
CA TYR A 60 -0.67 10.89 7.00
C TYR A 60 -0.37 10.56 8.48
N ARG A 61 0.82 10.02 8.78
CA ARG A 61 1.20 9.67 10.16
C ARG A 61 1.65 10.92 10.91
N HIS A 62 0.88 11.34 11.90
CA HIS A 62 1.21 12.48 12.78
C HIS A 62 1.99 12.08 14.05
N LYS A 63 2.29 10.79 14.24
CA LYS A 63 3.05 10.26 15.36
C LYS A 63 3.96 9.13 14.88
N VAL A 64 5.21 9.13 15.37
CA VAL A 64 6.21 8.08 15.13
C VAL A 64 6.78 7.64 16.46
N THR A 65 6.90 6.32 16.63
CA THR A 65 7.66 5.72 17.73
C THR A 65 8.93 5.12 17.14
N SER A 66 10.09 5.56 17.59
CA SER A 66 11.40 4.96 17.27
C SER A 66 11.87 4.16 18.47
N VAL A 67 12.25 2.90 18.27
CA VAL A 67 12.69 2.00 19.36
C VAL A 67 14.03 2.43 19.95
N PHE A 68 14.88 3.04 19.14
CA PHE A 68 16.17 3.59 19.54
C PHE A 68 16.19 5.03 19.03
N ALA A 69 15.90 5.98 19.92
CA ALA A 69 16.15 7.40 19.68
C ALA A 69 17.46 7.77 20.38
#